data_AF-A0A2M8PKT8-F1
#
_entry.id   AF-A0A2M8PKT8-F1
#
_cell.length_a   1.000
_cell.length_b   1.000
_cell.length_c   1.000
_cell.angle_alpha   90.00
_cell.angle_beta   90.00
_cell.angle_gamma   90.00
#
_symmetry.space_group_name_H-M   'P 1'
#
loop_
_entity.id
_entity.type
_entity.pdbx_description
1 polymer ?
#
loop_
_entity_poly.entity_id
_entity_poly.type
_entity_poly.pdbx_seq_one_letter_code
_entity_poly.pdbx_strand_id
1 'polypeptide(L)'
;IPDGFISPQQFERIYRDLLTEIQLQQILPVVGLPPTEANTKVIEGMKHYNEIARKVAEQLNVPVLDLFAHFPPSDVGEGKPISLQSINEIGRRVSQGWADYEAERQQYGYTFTFDGLHLMPEAAIKMADLIVQFLAPYLG
;
A
#
# COMPACT_ATOMS: atom_id res chain seq x y z
N ILE A 1 13.19 10.02 -10.82
CA ILE A 1 14.05 11.20 -10.62
C ILE A 1 15.38 10.68 -10.09
N PRO A 2 16.51 10.90 -10.76
CA PRO A 2 17.81 10.56 -10.18
C PRO A 2 17.92 11.33 -8.85
N ASP A 3 18.15 10.64 -7.74
CA ASP A 3 18.11 11.16 -6.36
C ASP A 3 16.72 11.49 -5.79
N GLY A 4 15.65 10.94 -6.36
CA GLY A 4 14.29 11.13 -5.87
C GLY A 4 14.06 10.53 -4.48
N PHE A 5 14.19 11.37 -3.45
CA PHE A 5 13.78 11.08 -2.09
C PHE A 5 12.61 12.01 -1.72
N ILE A 6 11.52 11.44 -1.22
CA ILE A 6 10.47 12.21 -0.56
C ILE A 6 10.74 12.07 0.93
N SER A 7 11.07 13.18 1.60
CA SER A 7 11.20 13.18 3.05
C SER A 7 9.83 13.03 3.73
N PRO A 8 9.77 12.56 4.98
CA PRO A 8 8.53 12.54 5.75
C PRO A 8 7.78 13.88 5.75
N GLN A 9 8.51 15.00 5.86
CA GLN A 9 7.93 16.35 5.84
C GLN A 9 7.41 16.75 4.46
N GLN A 10 8.11 16.36 3.38
CA GLN A 10 7.63 16.59 2.01
C GLN A 10 6.38 15.76 1.73
N PHE A 11 6.33 14.52 2.21
CA PHE A 11 5.16 13.66 2.10
C PHE A 11 3.96 14.27 2.85
N GLU A 12 4.12 14.64 4.12
CA GLU A 12 3.06 15.30 4.90
C GLU A 12 2.54 16.57 4.19
N ARG A 13 3.50 17.41 3.75
CA ARG A 13 3.39 18.45 2.71
C ARG A 13 2.29 18.16 1.69
N ILE A 14 2.70 17.29 0.78
CA ILE A 14 1.99 16.97 -0.46
C ILE A 14 0.67 16.26 -0.15
N TYR A 15 0.64 15.40 0.86
CA TYR A 15 -0.55 14.65 1.24
C TYR A 15 -1.66 15.57 1.73
N ARG A 16 -1.31 16.57 2.55
CA ARG A 16 -2.24 17.61 3.03
C ARG A 16 -2.76 18.47 1.88
N ASP A 17 -1.88 18.92 1.00
CA ASP A 17 -2.26 19.73 -0.15
C ASP A 17 -3.22 18.96 -1.07
N LEU A 18 -2.94 17.67 -1.33
CA LEU A 18 -3.80 16.80 -2.14
C LEU A 18 -5.20 16.64 -1.54
N LEU A 19 -5.31 16.28 -0.26
CA LEU A 19 -6.61 16.10 0.38
C LEU A 19 -7.41 17.41 0.45
N THR A 20 -6.72 18.53 0.68
CA THR A 20 -7.32 19.86 0.68
C THR A 20 -7.88 20.19 -0.71
N GLU A 21 -7.12 19.96 -1.78
CA GLU A 21 -7.58 20.21 -3.14
C GLU A 21 -8.80 19.36 -3.49
N ILE A 22 -8.83 18.08 -3.12
CA ILE A 22 -10.00 17.21 -3.34
C ILE A 22 -11.24 17.77 -2.63
N GLN A 23 -11.11 18.22 -1.38
CA GLN A 23 -12.21 18.83 -0.62
C GLN A 23 -12.67 20.18 -1.23
N LEU A 24 -11.76 20.99 -1.76
CA LEU A 24 -12.09 22.24 -2.47
C LEU A 24 -12.94 21.99 -3.72
N GLN A 25 -12.79 20.83 -4.36
CA GLN A 25 -13.64 20.38 -5.47
C GLN A 25 -14.98 19.79 -5.00
N GLN A 26 -15.32 19.92 -3.71
CA GLN A 26 -16.54 19.35 -3.10
C GLN A 26 -16.63 17.82 -3.21
N ILE A 27 -15.50 17.14 -3.37
CA ILE A 27 -15.42 15.68 -3.37
C ILE A 27 -15.09 15.25 -1.94
N LEU A 28 -15.75 14.22 -1.43
CA LEU A 28 -15.39 13.59 -0.16
C LEU A 28 -14.19 12.65 -0.40
N PRO A 29 -12.97 13.00 0.02
CA PRO A 29 -11.88 12.03 0.00
C PRO A 29 -12.11 10.97 1.07
N VAL A 30 -11.56 9.80 0.83
CA VAL A 30 -11.34 8.77 1.84
C VAL A 30 -9.94 8.19 1.64
N VAL A 31 -9.32 7.73 2.72
CA VAL A 31 -7.92 7.28 2.71
C VAL A 31 -7.82 5.82 3.09
N GLY A 32 -7.18 5.01 2.25
CA GLY A 32 -6.73 3.67 2.62
C GLY A 32 -5.24 3.69 3.02
N LEU A 33 -4.89 3.08 4.14
CA LEU A 33 -3.49 2.91 4.57
C LEU A 33 -2.98 1.54 4.10
N PRO A 34 -2.14 1.47 3.04
CA PRO A 34 -1.80 0.22 2.39
C PRO A 34 -0.93 -0.70 3.25
N PRO A 35 -1.08 -2.04 3.15
CA PRO A 35 -0.17 -3.02 3.74
C PRO A 35 1.07 -3.25 2.86
N THR A 36 2.10 -3.86 3.44
CA THR A 36 3.27 -4.41 2.72
C THR A 36 3.91 -5.51 3.56
N GLU A 37 4.57 -6.47 2.91
CA GLU A 37 5.37 -7.50 3.60
C GLU A 37 6.73 -7.75 2.94
N ALA A 38 7.22 -6.82 2.11
CA ALA A 38 8.48 -7.00 1.37
C ALA A 38 9.72 -7.35 2.22
N ASN A 39 9.96 -6.60 3.30
CA ASN A 39 11.00 -6.84 4.30
C ASN A 39 10.79 -5.92 5.51
N THR A 40 11.50 -6.17 6.61
CA THR A 40 11.37 -5.40 7.86
C THR A 40 11.54 -3.89 7.66
N LYS A 41 12.55 -3.44 6.90
CA LYS A 41 12.79 -2.00 6.68
C LYS A 41 11.66 -1.33 5.91
N VAL A 42 11.12 -2.01 4.89
CA VAL A 42 9.99 -1.51 4.09
C VAL A 42 8.71 -1.51 4.92
N ILE A 43 8.50 -2.52 5.76
CA ILE A 43 7.37 -2.58 6.71
C ILE A 43 7.41 -1.40 7.68
N GLU A 44 8.56 -1.13 8.30
CA GLU A 44 8.75 -0.02 9.22
C GLU A 44 8.55 1.33 8.52
N GLY A 45 9.11 1.49 7.32
CA GLY A 45 8.90 2.67 6.49
C GLY A 45 7.42 2.89 6.16
N MET A 46 6.72 1.85 5.71
CA MET A 46 5.29 1.94 5.39
C MET A 46 4.46 2.30 6.61
N LYS A 47 4.72 1.69 7.77
CA LYS A 47 4.07 2.07 9.04
C LYS A 47 4.28 3.56 9.35
N HIS A 48 5.50 4.05 9.19
CA HIS A 48 5.82 5.47 9.43
C HIS A 48 5.05 6.41 8.48
N TYR A 49 5.02 6.13 7.19
CA TYR A 49 4.29 6.95 6.21
C TYR A 49 2.77 6.83 6.36
N ASN A 50 2.24 5.65 6.70
CA ASN A 50 0.82 5.44 7.01
C ASN A 50 0.39 6.27 8.24
N GLU A 51 1.24 6.37 9.26
CA GLU A 51 0.97 7.21 10.43
C GLU A 51 0.91 8.71 10.08
N ILE A 52 1.78 9.17 9.17
CA ILE A 52 1.73 10.55 8.66
C ILE A 52 0.42 10.78 7.88
N ALA A 53 0.08 9.87 6.95
CA ALA A 53 -1.14 9.95 6.17
C ALA A 53 -2.39 9.97 7.07
N ARG A 54 -2.44 9.09 8.08
CA ARG A 54 -3.49 9.04 9.10
C ARG A 54 -3.65 10.38 9.81
N LYS A 55 -2.56 10.95 10.36
CA LYS A 55 -2.60 12.22 11.08
C LYS A 55 -3.14 13.37 10.22
N VAL A 56 -2.70 13.43 8.96
CA VAL A 56 -3.18 14.46 8.02
C VAL A 56 -4.67 14.27 7.73
N ALA A 57 -5.10 13.04 7.47
CA ALA A 57 -6.50 12.73 7.22
C ALA A 57 -7.39 13.09 8.42
N GLU A 58 -6.98 12.72 9.64
CA GLU A 58 -7.68 13.05 10.89
C GLU A 58 -7.81 14.57 11.10
N GLN A 59 -6.75 15.34 10.82
CA GLN A 59 -6.77 16.81 10.91
C GLN A 59 -7.76 17.46 9.93
N LEU A 60 -8.02 16.80 8.80
CA LEU A 60 -8.94 17.26 7.75
C LEU A 60 -10.33 16.60 7.86
N ASN A 61 -10.60 15.83 8.93
CA ASN A 61 -11.81 15.03 9.12
C ASN A 61 -12.11 14.08 7.94
N VAL A 62 -11.04 13.54 7.33
CA VAL A 62 -11.12 12.59 6.22
C VAL A 62 -11.19 11.16 6.78
N PRO A 63 -12.18 10.34 6.38
CA PRO A 63 -12.27 8.94 6.81
C PRO A 63 -11.05 8.12 6.41
N VAL A 64 -10.61 7.23 7.31
CA VAL A 64 -9.43 6.37 7.12
C VAL A 64 -9.79 4.89 7.28
N LEU A 65 -9.41 4.07 6.30
CA LEU A 65 -9.41 2.61 6.38
C LEU A 65 -7.97 2.10 6.55
N ASP A 66 -7.68 1.48 7.70
CA ASP A 66 -6.37 0.90 7.96
C ASP A 66 -6.24 -0.51 7.37
N LEU A 67 -5.91 -0.60 6.09
CA LEU A 67 -5.68 -1.90 5.46
C LEU A 67 -4.45 -2.60 6.04
N PHE A 68 -3.42 -1.86 6.48
CA PHE A 68 -2.24 -2.44 7.13
C PHE A 68 -2.63 -3.33 8.33
N ALA A 69 -3.57 -2.89 9.16
CA ALA A 69 -4.04 -3.66 10.32
C ALA A 69 -4.72 -5.00 9.95
N HIS A 70 -5.26 -5.12 8.74
CA HIS A 70 -5.97 -6.33 8.28
C HIS A 70 -5.06 -7.33 7.56
N PHE A 71 -3.83 -6.95 7.24
CA PHE A 71 -2.83 -7.74 6.54
C PHE A 71 -1.48 -7.66 7.29
N PRO A 72 -1.40 -8.25 8.50
CA PRO A 72 -0.18 -8.24 9.27
C PRO A 72 0.91 -9.05 8.53
N PRO A 73 2.10 -8.46 8.26
CA PRO A 73 3.19 -9.18 7.62
C PRO A 73 3.70 -10.32 8.51
N SER A 74 4.10 -11.44 7.90
CA SER A 74 4.89 -12.48 8.55
C SER A 74 6.30 -11.99 8.88
N ASP A 75 7.06 -12.78 9.63
CA ASP A 75 8.51 -12.55 9.79
C ASP A 75 9.23 -12.86 8.47
N VAL A 76 9.32 -11.86 7.61
CA VAL A 76 9.89 -11.93 6.25
C VAL A 76 11.41 -11.69 6.23
N GLY A 77 12.03 -11.50 7.40
CA GLY A 77 13.46 -11.21 7.54
C GLY A 77 13.92 -9.98 6.72
N GLU A 78 15.15 -10.03 6.22
CA GLU A 78 15.69 -8.95 5.37
C GLU A 78 15.07 -8.91 3.97
N GLY A 79 14.37 -9.98 3.55
CA GLY A 79 13.70 -10.10 2.26
C GLY A 79 14.59 -9.84 1.03
N LYS A 80 13.98 -9.75 -0.15
CA LYS A 80 14.66 -9.32 -1.38
C LYS A 80 14.67 -7.78 -1.43
N PRO A 81 15.80 -7.12 -1.76
CA PRO A 81 15.80 -5.71 -2.08
C PRO A 81 14.85 -5.43 -3.25
N ILE A 82 13.83 -4.59 -3.03
CA ILE A 82 13.01 -4.08 -4.12
C ILE A 82 13.87 -3.10 -4.92
N SER A 83 14.10 -3.43 -6.18
CA SER A 83 14.83 -2.60 -7.12
C SER A 83 13.98 -2.35 -8.35
N LEU A 84 14.32 -1.31 -9.11
CA LEU A 84 13.71 -1.09 -10.44
C LEU A 84 13.87 -2.31 -11.35
N GLN A 85 14.96 -3.06 -11.20
CA GLN A 85 15.17 -4.31 -11.93
C GLN A 85 14.16 -5.38 -11.53
N SER A 86 13.89 -5.54 -10.24
CA SER A 86 12.86 -6.46 -9.73
C SER A 86 11.47 -6.08 -10.27
N ILE A 87 11.13 -4.78 -10.25
CA ILE A 87 9.84 -4.26 -10.76
C ILE A 87 9.70 -4.53 -12.27
N ASN A 88 10.74 -4.21 -13.06
CA ASN A 88 10.73 -4.41 -14.50
C ASN A 88 10.63 -5.89 -14.88
N GLU A 89 11.28 -6.78 -14.13
CA GLU A 89 11.22 -8.22 -14.37
C GLU A 89 9.83 -8.79 -14.13
N ILE A 90 9.13 -8.35 -13.08
CA ILE A 90 7.74 -8.76 -12.82
C ILE A 90 6.83 -8.29 -13.96
N GLY A 91 6.93 -7.01 -14.36
CA GLY A 91 6.15 -6.49 -15.49
C GLY A 91 6.41 -7.24 -16.79
N ARG A 92 7.67 -7.58 -17.07
CA ARG A 92 8.06 -8.39 -18.22
C ARG A 92 7.44 -9.79 -18.16
N ARG A 93 7.51 -10.48 -17.02
CA ARG A 93 6.95 -11.82 -16.84
C ARG A 93 5.43 -11.84 -17.02
N VAL A 94 4.72 -10.91 -16.38
CA VAL A 94 3.26 -10.80 -16.48
C VAL A 94 2.81 -10.57 -17.93
N SER A 95 3.49 -9.69 -18.67
CA SER A 95 3.18 -9.47 -20.11
C SER A 95 3.47 -10.68 -21.01
N GLN A 96 4.27 -11.65 -20.53
CA GLN A 96 4.55 -12.93 -21.20
C GLN A 96 3.63 -14.07 -20.72
N GLY A 97 2.59 -13.77 -19.94
CA GLY A 97 1.63 -14.76 -19.46
C GLY A 97 2.10 -15.54 -18.23
N TRP A 98 3.12 -15.05 -17.51
CA TRP A 98 3.52 -15.63 -16.23
C TRP A 98 2.43 -15.43 -15.18
N ALA A 99 2.05 -16.52 -14.50
CA ALA A 99 1.01 -16.54 -13.48
C ALA A 99 1.41 -17.37 -12.24
N ASP A 100 2.70 -17.69 -12.09
CA ASP A 100 3.18 -18.53 -10.97
C ASP A 100 3.46 -17.69 -9.71
N TYR A 101 2.45 -16.95 -9.28
CA TYR A 101 2.51 -16.09 -8.09
C TYR A 101 2.79 -16.89 -6.82
N GLU A 102 2.33 -18.14 -6.78
CA GLU A 102 2.45 -19.01 -5.62
C GLU A 102 3.91 -19.43 -5.38
N ALA A 103 4.68 -19.73 -6.42
CA ALA A 103 6.10 -20.05 -6.27
C ALA A 103 6.91 -18.84 -5.74
N GLU A 104 6.66 -17.63 -6.23
CA GLU A 104 7.34 -16.41 -5.73
C GLU A 104 6.93 -16.11 -4.28
N ARG A 105 5.65 -16.26 -3.94
CA ARG A 105 5.15 -16.13 -2.57
C ARG A 105 5.87 -17.08 -1.62
N GLN A 106 5.97 -18.36 -1.98
CA GLN A 106 6.62 -19.39 -1.16
C GLN A 106 8.11 -19.16 -1.00
N GLN A 107 8.79 -18.67 -2.05
CA GLN A 107 10.23 -18.42 -2.04
C GLN A 107 10.66 -17.47 -0.92
N TYR A 108 9.82 -16.49 -0.58
CA TYR A 108 10.14 -15.43 0.38
C TYR A 108 9.27 -15.43 1.64
N GLY A 109 8.38 -16.42 1.79
CA GLY A 109 7.55 -16.57 2.99
C GLY A 109 6.44 -15.51 3.11
N TYR A 110 6.01 -14.95 1.99
CA TYR A 110 4.94 -13.96 1.93
C TYR A 110 3.56 -14.60 2.18
N THR A 111 2.66 -13.86 2.82
CA THR A 111 1.37 -14.35 3.29
C THR A 111 0.18 -13.79 2.52
N PHE A 112 0.28 -12.57 2.00
CA PHE A 112 -0.81 -11.91 1.27
C PHE A 112 -0.35 -11.23 -0.02
N THR A 113 0.95 -11.24 -0.33
CA THR A 113 1.56 -10.75 -1.57
C THR A 113 2.38 -11.84 -2.27
N PHE A 114 2.64 -11.68 -3.55
CA PHE A 114 3.56 -12.57 -4.28
C PHE A 114 5.00 -12.05 -4.37
N ASP A 115 5.20 -10.74 -4.23
CA ASP A 115 6.51 -10.09 -4.33
C ASP A 115 6.83 -9.12 -3.18
N GLY A 116 6.03 -9.16 -2.12
CA GLY A 116 6.13 -8.25 -0.98
C GLY A 116 5.28 -6.99 -1.08
N LEU A 117 4.72 -6.68 -2.25
CA LEU A 117 3.93 -5.47 -2.53
C LEU A 117 2.55 -5.77 -3.14
N HIS A 118 2.51 -6.63 -4.16
CA HIS A 118 1.31 -6.90 -4.93
C HIS A 118 0.57 -8.10 -4.36
N LEU A 119 -0.74 -7.91 -4.13
CA LEU A 119 -1.58 -8.90 -3.46
C LEU A 119 -1.70 -10.19 -4.26
N MET A 120 -1.78 -11.30 -3.53
CA MET A 120 -2.36 -12.54 -4.07
C MET A 120 -3.84 -12.34 -4.39
N PRO A 121 -4.42 -13.09 -5.34
CA PRO A 121 -5.83 -12.97 -5.71
C PRO A 121 -6.80 -13.03 -4.53
N GLU A 122 -6.61 -13.97 -3.60
CA GLU A 122 -7.42 -14.13 -2.39
C GLU A 122 -7.30 -12.95 -1.43
N ALA A 123 -6.10 -12.37 -1.31
CA ALA A 123 -5.87 -11.17 -0.50
C ALA A 123 -6.50 -9.93 -1.14
N ALA A 124 -6.49 -9.85 -2.48
CA ALA A 124 -7.18 -8.79 -3.23
C ALA A 124 -8.70 -8.85 -3.04
N ILE A 125 -9.31 -10.04 -3.04
CA ILE A 125 -10.74 -10.23 -2.75
C ILE A 125 -11.05 -9.76 -1.33
N LYS A 126 -10.27 -10.20 -0.33
CA LYS A 126 -10.43 -9.76 1.06
C LYS A 126 -10.31 -8.23 1.20
N MET A 127 -9.36 -7.62 0.49
CA MET A 127 -9.18 -6.16 0.50
C MET A 127 -10.38 -5.45 -0.12
N ALA A 128 -10.92 -5.97 -1.23
CA ALA A 128 -12.12 -5.43 -1.85
C ALA A 128 -13.32 -5.47 -0.89
N ASP A 129 -13.53 -6.57 -0.17
CA ASP A 129 -14.61 -6.68 0.82
C ASP A 129 -14.49 -5.63 1.93
N LEU A 130 -13.27 -5.40 2.44
CA LEU A 130 -13.00 -4.36 3.44
C LEU A 130 -13.30 -2.95 2.90
N ILE A 131 -12.88 -2.68 1.66
CA ILE A 131 -13.15 -1.40 0.99
C ILE A 131 -14.66 -1.19 0.81
N VAL A 132 -15.38 -2.20 0.32
CA VAL A 132 -16.84 -2.12 0.12
C VAL A 132 -17.56 -1.86 1.45
N GLN A 133 -17.21 -2.59 2.51
CA GLN A 133 -17.79 -2.40 3.84
C GLN A 133 -17.51 -0.99 4.39
N PHE A 134 -16.30 -0.48 4.19
CA PHE A 134 -15.91 0.86 4.60
C PHE A 134 -16.61 1.95 3.81
N LEU A 135 -16.82 1.76 2.50
CA LEU A 135 -17.47 2.73 1.64
C LEU A 135 -19.00 2.74 1.79
N ALA A 136 -19.61 1.65 2.25
CA ALA A 136 -21.06 1.50 2.32
C ALA A 136 -21.82 2.68 2.98
N PRO A 137 -21.33 3.30 4.09
CA PRO A 137 -21.99 4.48 4.67
C PRO A 137 -21.94 5.76 3.82
N TYR A 138 -21.11 5.79 2.77
CA TYR A 138 -20.86 6.95 1.91
C TYR A 138 -21.48 6.82 0.50
N LEU A 139 -22.01 5.64 0.14
CA LEU A 139 -22.53 5.33 -1.20
C LEU A 139 -24.06 5.53 -1.33
N GLY A 140 -24.64 6.42 -0.53
CA GLY A 140 -26.08 6.71 -0.52
C GLY A 140 -26.66 7.10 -1.88
#